data_AF-A0A7X7C582-F1
#
_entry.id   AF-A0A7X7C582-F1
#
_cell.length_a   1.000
_cell.length_b   1.000
_cell.length_c   1.000
_cell.angle_alpha   90.00
_cell.angle_beta   90.00
_cell.angle_gamma   90.00
#
_symmetry.space_group_name_H-M   'P 1'
#
loop_
_entity.id
_entity.type
_entity.pdbx_description
1 polymer ?
#
loop_
_entity_poly.entity_id
_entity_poly.type
_entity_poly.pdbx_seq_one_letter_code
_entity_poly.pdbx_strand_id
1 'polypeptide(L)'
;MMIKVDMAREATKAFIRKEGWTGADGVYQHRIGPNIYWYFSDTFIGKVERHRRVPGYRMVHHSFGVAPLDNPFQINFIWPDEDAIFHAKDEGYHWLLDGIRLGNDFYLSTFRILGTDMNFAVVGVDVFKIPIQNDKLLLWNYQQVDLNQHFEIGSTLYSFGIAILDHRSVDGYIYVFGVDHEADKHMVVYKTKDYLNEKERLFLTPYGWEDKPTSLKSLASPVANEFKVIYA
;
A
#
# COMPACT_ATOMS: atom_id res chain seq x y z
N MET A 1 -3.80 -30.05 11.62
CA MET A 1 -4.57 -29.22 10.67
C MET A 1 -3.87 -29.30 9.33
N MET A 2 -4.56 -29.70 8.26
CA MET A 2 -3.98 -29.76 6.93
C MET A 2 -4.32 -28.46 6.20
N ILE A 3 -3.31 -27.69 5.81
CA ILE A 3 -3.50 -26.51 4.96
C ILE A 3 -3.59 -27.02 3.53
N LYS A 4 -4.71 -26.74 2.86
CA LYS A 4 -4.88 -27.00 1.44
C LYS A 4 -4.54 -25.74 0.66
N VAL A 5 -3.71 -25.88 -0.35
CA VAL A 5 -3.33 -24.80 -1.26
C VAL A 5 -3.86 -25.15 -2.65
N ASP A 6 -4.66 -24.27 -3.24
CA ASP A 6 -5.25 -24.45 -4.56
C ASP A 6 -4.95 -23.21 -5.43
N MET A 7 -4.84 -23.43 -6.75
CA MET A 7 -4.69 -22.32 -7.71
C MET A 7 -5.99 -21.54 -7.82
N ALA A 8 -5.93 -20.22 -7.57
CA ALA A 8 -7.04 -19.29 -7.78
C ALA A 8 -7.26 -18.99 -9.28
N ARG A 9 -7.84 -19.93 -10.01
CA ARG A 9 -7.98 -19.86 -11.49
C ARG A 9 -8.70 -18.61 -11.99
N GLU A 10 -9.70 -18.11 -11.26
CA GLU A 10 -10.45 -16.91 -11.65
C GLU A 10 -9.58 -15.66 -11.54
N ALA A 11 -8.87 -15.50 -10.41
CA ALA A 11 -7.87 -14.44 -10.24
C ALA A 11 -6.79 -14.52 -11.34
N THR A 12 -6.24 -15.72 -11.59
CA THR A 12 -5.25 -15.92 -12.66
C THR A 12 -5.76 -15.44 -14.02
N LYS A 13 -7.02 -15.76 -14.38
CA LYS A 13 -7.61 -15.32 -15.66
C LYS A 13 -7.78 -13.81 -15.74
N ALA A 14 -8.14 -13.14 -14.65
CA ALA A 14 -8.35 -11.69 -14.63
C ALA A 14 -7.06 -10.91 -14.91
N PHE A 15 -5.93 -11.39 -14.40
CA PHE A 15 -4.63 -10.72 -14.54
C PHE A 15 -3.84 -11.15 -15.80
N ILE A 16 -4.21 -12.25 -16.47
CA ILE A 16 -3.60 -12.59 -17.78
C ILE A 16 -4.25 -11.74 -18.88
N ARG A 17 -3.57 -10.66 -19.23
CA ARG A 17 -3.98 -9.71 -20.27
C ARG A 17 -2.97 -9.69 -21.42
N LYS A 18 -3.44 -9.41 -22.63
CA LYS A 18 -2.61 -9.35 -23.85
C LYS A 18 -2.42 -7.94 -24.39
N GLU A 19 -3.15 -6.96 -23.86
CA GLU A 19 -3.15 -5.57 -24.31
C GLU A 19 -3.60 -4.65 -23.18
N GLY A 20 -3.09 -3.41 -23.15
CA GLY A 20 -3.33 -2.43 -22.11
C GLY A 20 -2.51 -2.75 -20.86
N TRP A 21 -3.15 -2.84 -19.69
CA TRP A 21 -2.53 -3.39 -18.49
C TRP A 21 -2.13 -4.85 -18.72
N THR A 22 -0.85 -5.19 -18.56
CA THR A 22 -0.33 -6.54 -18.90
C THR A 22 0.48 -7.21 -17.78
N GLY A 23 0.56 -6.56 -16.62
CA GLY A 23 1.22 -7.08 -15.42
C GLY A 23 1.79 -5.95 -14.58
N ALA A 24 1.84 -6.16 -13.29
CA ALA A 24 2.38 -5.19 -12.33
C ALA A 24 3.08 -5.90 -11.18
N ASP A 25 3.84 -5.13 -10.41
CA ASP A 25 4.29 -5.49 -9.07
C ASP A 25 3.45 -4.79 -7.99
N GLY A 26 3.48 -5.31 -6.77
CA GLY A 26 2.62 -4.88 -5.66
C GLY A 26 1.15 -5.15 -5.95
N VAL A 27 0.40 -5.68 -4.98
CA VAL A 27 -1.06 -5.83 -5.12
C VAL A 27 -1.76 -5.65 -3.80
N TYR A 28 -2.52 -4.57 -3.72
CA TYR A 28 -3.36 -4.26 -2.59
C TYR A 28 -4.78 -4.01 -3.06
N GLN A 29 -5.72 -4.10 -2.11
CA GLN A 29 -7.13 -3.86 -2.38
C GLN A 29 -7.82 -3.21 -1.20
N HIS A 30 -8.77 -2.32 -1.49
CA HIS A 30 -9.65 -1.71 -0.51
C HIS A 30 -11.09 -1.64 -1.04
N ARG A 31 -12.06 -1.86 -0.16
CA ARG A 31 -13.48 -1.74 -0.50
C ARG A 31 -13.93 -0.30 -0.40
N ILE A 32 -14.57 0.22 -1.46
CA ILE A 32 -15.21 1.53 -1.47
C ILE A 32 -16.66 1.34 -1.96
N GLY A 33 -17.61 1.39 -1.03
CA GLY A 33 -19.03 1.17 -1.31
C GLY A 33 -19.30 -0.25 -1.88
N PRO A 34 -19.91 -0.38 -3.07
CA PRO A 34 -20.15 -1.66 -3.74
C PRO A 34 -18.95 -2.13 -4.58
N ASN A 35 -17.83 -1.40 -4.60
CA ASN A 35 -16.66 -1.70 -5.43
C ASN A 35 -15.45 -2.12 -4.58
N ILE A 36 -14.57 -2.90 -5.20
CA ILE A 36 -13.18 -3.10 -4.79
C ILE A 36 -12.30 -2.25 -5.69
N TYR A 37 -11.45 -1.46 -5.07
CA TYR A 37 -10.33 -0.81 -5.74
C TYR A 37 -9.09 -1.65 -5.52
N TRP A 38 -8.56 -2.16 -6.62
CA TRP A 38 -7.24 -2.77 -6.72
C TRP A 38 -6.24 -1.68 -7.03
N TYR A 39 -5.03 -1.80 -6.50
CA TYR A 39 -3.96 -0.88 -6.83
C TYR A 39 -2.62 -1.59 -6.77
N PHE A 40 -1.78 -1.18 -7.72
CA PHE A 40 -0.56 -1.85 -8.12
C PHE A 40 0.55 -0.81 -8.24
N SER A 41 1.77 -1.20 -7.91
CA SER A 41 2.99 -0.42 -8.12
C SER A 41 3.43 -0.56 -9.59
N ASP A 42 4.73 -0.63 -9.86
CA ASP A 42 5.27 -0.61 -11.22
C ASP A 42 4.51 -1.54 -12.16
N THR A 43 3.91 -0.96 -13.20
CA THR A 43 2.93 -1.61 -14.05
C THR A 43 3.35 -1.51 -15.51
N PHE A 44 3.30 -2.63 -16.22
CA PHE A 44 3.51 -2.69 -17.66
C PHE A 44 2.23 -2.42 -18.44
N ILE A 45 2.28 -1.37 -19.27
CA ILE A 45 1.24 -1.01 -20.24
C ILE A 45 1.74 -1.31 -21.65
N GLY A 46 1.00 -2.11 -22.42
CA GLY A 46 1.37 -2.45 -23.79
C GLY A 46 0.73 -3.74 -24.27
N LYS A 47 1.38 -4.40 -25.24
CA LYS A 47 0.90 -5.65 -25.84
C LYS A 47 1.80 -6.83 -25.48
N VAL A 48 1.20 -8.00 -25.30
CA VAL A 48 1.90 -9.27 -25.10
C VAL A 48 1.56 -10.23 -26.24
N GLU A 49 2.59 -10.70 -26.95
CA GLU A 49 2.50 -11.72 -28.00
C GLU A 49 3.49 -12.84 -27.73
N ARG A 50 3.07 -14.10 -27.95
CA ARG A 50 3.93 -15.28 -27.78
C ARG A 50 4.69 -15.27 -26.43
N HIS A 51 3.99 -14.88 -25.36
CA HIS A 51 4.51 -14.78 -23.98
C HIS A 51 5.62 -13.74 -23.78
N ARG A 52 5.70 -12.73 -24.65
CA ARG A 52 6.67 -11.62 -24.54
C ARG A 52 5.98 -10.28 -24.75
N ARG A 53 6.48 -9.24 -24.09
CA ARG A 53 6.05 -7.86 -24.34
C ARG A 53 6.55 -7.43 -25.72
N VAL A 54 5.66 -6.83 -26.50
CA VAL A 54 5.97 -6.29 -27.84
C VAL A 54 6.64 -4.92 -27.67
N PRO A 55 7.66 -4.55 -28.48
CA PRO A 55 8.25 -3.22 -28.45
C PRO A 55 7.20 -2.10 -28.50
N GLY A 56 7.41 -1.04 -27.71
CA GLY A 56 6.43 0.03 -27.51
C GLY A 56 5.59 -0.11 -26.23
N TYR A 57 5.84 -1.11 -25.40
CA TYR A 57 5.33 -1.11 -24.02
C TYR A 57 6.01 0.00 -23.20
N ARG A 58 5.30 0.49 -22.18
CA ARG A 58 5.82 1.42 -21.17
C ARG A 58 5.59 0.87 -19.76
N MET A 59 6.40 1.34 -18.83
CA MET A 59 6.20 1.12 -17.41
C MET A 59 5.67 2.41 -16.78
N VAL A 60 4.62 2.30 -15.98
CA VAL A 60 4.13 3.38 -15.11
C VAL A 60 4.40 3.00 -13.66
N HIS A 61 4.58 3.98 -12.79
CA HIS A 61 4.94 3.73 -11.39
C HIS A 61 3.82 3.12 -10.56
N HIS A 62 2.58 3.32 -11.00
CA HIS A 62 1.43 2.66 -10.40
C HIS A 62 0.21 2.68 -11.31
N SER A 63 -0.68 1.74 -11.05
CA SER A 63 -1.98 1.63 -11.71
C SER A 63 -3.05 1.21 -10.71
N PHE A 64 -4.30 1.35 -11.14
CA PHE A 64 -5.48 0.99 -10.36
C PHE A 64 -6.36 0.03 -11.14
N GLY A 65 -7.28 -0.62 -10.45
CA GLY A 65 -8.36 -1.40 -11.04
C GLY A 65 -9.62 -1.25 -10.22
N VAL A 66 -10.78 -1.25 -10.87
CA VAL A 66 -12.07 -1.22 -10.17
C VAL A 66 -12.87 -2.44 -10.58
N ALA A 67 -13.38 -3.16 -9.59
CA ALA A 67 -14.25 -4.29 -9.79
C ALA A 67 -15.45 -4.22 -8.84
N PRO A 68 -16.63 -4.74 -9.22
CA PRO A 68 -17.73 -4.94 -8.30
C PRO A 68 -17.34 -5.89 -7.16
N LEU A 69 -17.89 -5.69 -5.95
CA LEU A 69 -17.61 -6.56 -4.79
C LEU A 69 -18.11 -8.00 -5.00
N ASP A 70 -19.22 -8.17 -5.72
CA ASP A 70 -19.80 -9.47 -6.06
C ASP A 70 -19.05 -10.18 -7.20
N ASN A 71 -18.19 -9.46 -7.92
CA ASN A 71 -17.30 -10.03 -8.94
C ASN A 71 -15.93 -9.32 -8.94
N PRO A 72 -15.08 -9.57 -7.94
CA PRO A 72 -13.87 -8.77 -7.69
C PRO A 72 -12.80 -8.96 -8.77
N PHE A 73 -12.95 -9.97 -9.64
CA PHE A 73 -12.03 -10.29 -10.72
C PHE A 73 -12.50 -9.77 -12.10
N GLN A 74 -13.63 -9.06 -12.16
CA GLN A 74 -14.04 -8.27 -13.32
C GLN A 74 -13.42 -6.87 -13.26
N ILE A 75 -12.09 -6.81 -13.46
CA ILE A 75 -11.30 -5.62 -13.20
C ILE A 75 -11.30 -4.69 -14.43
N ASN A 76 -11.78 -3.47 -14.23
CA ASN A 76 -11.55 -2.34 -15.13
C ASN A 76 -10.26 -1.63 -14.70
N PHE A 77 -9.17 -1.90 -15.41
CA PHE A 77 -7.86 -1.31 -15.13
C PHE A 77 -7.81 0.17 -15.53
N ILE A 78 -7.10 0.97 -14.73
CA ILE A 78 -6.94 2.41 -14.82
C ILE A 78 -5.44 2.69 -14.70
N TRP A 79 -4.88 3.47 -15.60
CA TRP A 79 -3.47 3.87 -15.56
C TRP A 79 -3.32 5.29 -16.13
N PRO A 80 -2.28 6.04 -15.75
CA PRO A 80 -2.06 7.41 -16.23
C PRO A 80 -1.58 7.40 -17.68
N ASP A 81 -1.85 8.47 -18.43
CA ASP A 81 -1.21 8.69 -19.74
C ASP A 81 0.28 9.01 -19.60
N GLU A 82 0.66 9.65 -18.49
CA GLU A 82 2.03 9.93 -18.06
C GLU A 82 2.66 8.72 -17.34
N ASP A 83 3.68 8.95 -16.51
CA ASP A 83 4.42 7.94 -15.73
C ASP A 83 3.73 7.56 -14.41
N ALA A 84 2.95 8.46 -13.81
CA ALA A 84 2.29 8.24 -12.51
C ALA A 84 0.96 8.99 -12.36
N ILE A 85 0.14 8.59 -11.38
CA ILE A 85 -1.04 9.37 -10.94
C ILE A 85 -0.66 10.28 -9.77
N PHE A 86 0.15 9.76 -8.85
CA PHE A 86 0.61 10.47 -7.66
C PHE A 86 2.05 10.88 -7.90
N HIS A 87 2.34 12.16 -7.69
CA HIS A 87 3.68 12.71 -7.86
C HIS A 87 4.21 13.14 -6.51
N ALA A 88 5.50 12.90 -6.29
CA ALA A 88 6.18 13.40 -5.11
C ALA A 88 6.20 14.93 -5.15
N LYS A 89 6.03 15.58 -3.99
CA LYS A 89 6.32 17.01 -3.86
C LYS A 89 7.80 17.33 -4.18
N ASP A 90 8.68 16.38 -3.88
CA ASP A 90 10.11 16.44 -4.17
C ASP A 90 10.47 15.41 -5.27
N GLU A 91 11.68 14.87 -5.22
CA GLU A 91 12.17 13.80 -6.09
C GLU A 91 11.54 12.43 -5.75
N GLY A 92 11.40 11.58 -6.77
CA GLY A 92 11.08 10.17 -6.64
C GLY A 92 9.72 9.77 -7.20
N TYR A 93 9.42 8.47 -7.10
CA TYR A 93 8.14 7.87 -7.45
C TYR A 93 7.61 7.01 -6.30
N HIS A 94 6.42 6.42 -6.48
CA HIS A 94 5.70 5.76 -5.39
C HIS A 94 5.40 4.30 -5.67
N TRP A 95 5.76 3.44 -4.71
CA TRP A 95 5.19 2.11 -4.60
C TRP A 95 4.06 2.12 -3.60
N LEU A 96 2.91 1.56 -3.99
CA LEU A 96 1.68 1.65 -3.22
C LEU A 96 1.67 0.63 -2.08
N LEU A 97 1.23 1.08 -0.89
CA LEU A 97 1.06 0.25 0.31
C LEU A 97 -0.42 0.22 0.72
N ASP A 98 -0.72 -0.19 1.95
CA ASP A 98 -2.10 -0.21 2.42
C ASP A 98 -2.69 1.19 2.63
N GLY A 99 -4.00 1.25 2.84
CA GLY A 99 -4.71 2.50 3.06
C GLY A 99 -5.93 2.34 3.95
N ILE A 100 -6.45 3.48 4.41
CA ILE A 100 -7.59 3.54 5.32
C ILE A 100 -8.62 4.56 4.86
N ARG A 101 -9.90 4.19 4.98
CA ARG A 101 -11.02 5.12 4.79
C ARG A 101 -11.32 5.87 6.08
N LEU A 102 -11.31 7.20 6.02
CA LEU A 102 -11.78 8.09 7.09
C LEU A 102 -12.85 9.00 6.52
N GLY A 103 -14.11 8.75 6.90
CA GLY A 103 -15.25 9.50 6.35
C GLY A 103 -15.39 9.35 4.83
N ASN A 104 -15.30 10.48 4.13
CA ASN A 104 -15.39 10.56 2.67
C ASN A 104 -14.04 10.63 1.98
N ASP A 105 -12.97 10.25 2.66
CA ASP A 105 -11.62 10.29 2.12
C ASP A 105 -10.93 8.93 2.33
N PHE A 106 -10.10 8.55 1.37
CA PHE A 106 -9.21 7.40 1.46
C PHE A 106 -7.77 7.90 1.60
N TYR A 107 -7.05 7.39 2.60
CA TYR A 107 -5.68 7.75 2.88
C TYR A 107 -4.80 6.56 2.49
N LEU A 108 -4.04 6.72 1.41
CA LEU A 108 -3.17 5.70 0.85
C LEU A 108 -1.72 5.97 1.26
N SER A 109 -1.11 5.03 1.98
CA SER A 109 0.34 5.08 2.24
C SER A 109 1.11 4.56 1.03
N THR A 110 2.30 5.11 0.81
CA THR A 110 3.18 4.75 -0.30
C THR A 110 4.62 4.83 0.14
N PHE A 111 5.48 3.93 -0.30
CA PHE A 111 6.92 4.18 -0.22
C PHE A 111 7.29 5.23 -1.26
N ARG A 112 8.06 6.24 -0.86
CA ARG A 112 8.74 7.13 -1.79
C ARG A 112 10.10 6.55 -2.14
N ILE A 113 10.33 6.35 -3.44
CA ILE A 113 11.47 5.65 -3.99
C ILE A 113 12.37 6.62 -4.77
N LEU A 114 13.68 6.56 -4.52
CA LEU A 114 14.71 7.17 -5.37
C LEU A 114 15.51 6.09 -6.11
N GLY A 115 16.04 6.44 -7.28
CA GLY A 115 16.82 5.55 -8.12
C GLY A 115 15.96 4.71 -9.07
N THR A 116 16.61 3.98 -9.99
CA THR A 116 15.93 3.19 -11.01
C THR A 116 16.40 1.73 -11.00
N ASP A 117 15.60 0.86 -11.60
CA ASP A 117 15.91 -0.55 -11.82
C ASP A 117 16.20 -1.31 -10.51
N MET A 118 17.39 -1.90 -10.37
CA MET A 118 17.81 -2.69 -9.20
C MET A 118 18.48 -1.83 -8.12
N ASN A 119 18.70 -0.53 -8.37
CA ASN A 119 19.41 0.39 -7.47
C ASN A 119 18.44 1.44 -6.94
N PHE A 120 17.41 0.98 -6.22
CA PHE A 120 16.42 1.85 -5.60
C PHE A 120 16.62 1.94 -4.08
N ALA A 121 16.13 3.03 -3.49
CA ALA A 121 16.09 3.22 -2.04
C ALA A 121 14.71 3.74 -1.62
N VAL A 122 14.19 3.20 -0.51
CA VAL A 122 13.04 3.79 0.20
C VAL A 122 13.56 4.97 1.00
N VAL A 123 13.15 6.19 0.63
CA VAL A 123 13.58 7.44 1.28
C VAL A 123 12.49 8.11 2.09
N GLY A 124 11.30 7.51 2.12
CA GLY A 124 10.15 8.08 2.80
C GLY A 124 8.92 7.19 2.70
N VAL A 125 7.91 7.56 3.47
CA VAL A 125 6.54 7.10 3.27
C VAL A 125 5.67 8.34 3.12
N ASP A 126 5.06 8.48 1.94
CA ASP A 126 4.11 9.55 1.66
C ASP A 126 2.67 9.03 1.82
N VAL A 127 1.78 9.91 2.25
CA VAL A 127 0.35 9.62 2.39
C VAL A 127 -0.48 10.51 1.49
N PHE A 128 -1.26 9.89 0.62
CA PHE A 128 -2.18 10.59 -0.29
C PHE A 128 -3.62 10.49 0.21
N LYS A 129 -4.23 11.64 0.44
CA LYS A 129 -5.67 11.79 0.67
C LYS A 129 -6.38 11.83 -0.68
N ILE A 130 -7.29 10.90 -0.90
CA ILE A 130 -8.05 10.74 -2.13
C ILE A 130 -9.54 10.86 -1.80
N PRO A 131 -10.25 11.86 -2.36
CA PRO A 131 -11.68 12.02 -2.10
C PRO A 131 -12.49 10.83 -2.62
N ILE A 132 -13.48 10.43 -1.83
CA ILE A 132 -14.53 9.49 -2.19
C ILE A 132 -15.81 10.28 -2.47
N GLN A 133 -16.31 10.19 -3.70
CA GLN A 133 -17.60 10.78 -4.09
C GLN A 133 -18.44 9.74 -4.82
N ASN A 134 -19.69 9.56 -4.37
CA ASN A 134 -20.62 8.57 -4.93
C ASN A 134 -19.99 7.17 -5.04
N ASP A 135 -19.37 6.72 -3.94
CA ASP A 135 -18.65 5.44 -3.82
C ASP A 135 -17.53 5.23 -4.85
N LYS A 136 -16.92 6.33 -5.32
CA LYS A 136 -15.77 6.29 -6.24
C LYS A 136 -14.60 7.10 -5.70
N LEU A 137 -13.39 6.55 -5.84
CA LEU A 137 -12.15 7.30 -5.66
C LEU A 137 -11.93 8.27 -6.81
N LEU A 138 -11.74 9.54 -6.49
CA LEU A 138 -11.34 10.57 -7.43
C LEU A 138 -9.81 10.63 -7.51
N LEU A 139 -9.21 9.66 -8.21
CA LEU A 139 -7.76 9.41 -8.20
C LEU A 139 -6.90 10.62 -8.59
N TRP A 140 -7.40 11.51 -9.46
CA TRP A 140 -6.70 12.73 -9.90
C TRP A 140 -6.96 13.97 -9.01
N ASN A 141 -7.82 13.85 -8.00
CA ASN A 141 -8.17 14.94 -7.09
C ASN A 141 -7.50 14.77 -5.71
N TYR A 142 -6.33 14.13 -5.69
CA TYR A 142 -5.64 13.79 -4.45
C TYR A 142 -4.92 14.99 -3.83
N GLN A 143 -4.55 14.84 -2.56
CA GLN A 143 -3.68 15.75 -1.82
C GLN A 143 -2.65 14.93 -1.03
N GLN A 144 -1.38 15.29 -1.10
CA GLN A 144 -0.38 14.70 -0.21
C GLN A 144 -0.48 15.35 1.18
N VAL A 145 -0.72 14.51 2.18
CA VAL A 145 -0.86 14.90 3.59
C VAL A 145 0.52 14.99 4.24
N ASP A 146 0.72 15.97 5.10
CA ASP A 146 1.89 16.05 5.96
C ASP A 146 1.72 15.08 7.15
N LEU A 147 2.21 13.85 6.96
CA LEU A 147 2.15 12.79 7.96
C LEU A 147 3.46 12.00 7.92
N ASN A 148 4.28 12.11 8.96
CA ASN A 148 5.56 11.45 9.02
C ASN A 148 5.39 9.97 9.41
N GLN A 149 5.53 9.10 8.42
CA GLN A 149 5.49 7.64 8.58
C GLN A 149 6.88 6.99 8.39
N HIS A 150 7.93 7.80 8.21
CA HIS A 150 9.29 7.32 7.99
C HIS A 150 10.27 8.10 8.87
N PHE A 151 10.64 7.52 10.01
CA PHE A 151 11.40 8.23 11.04
C PHE A 151 12.20 7.28 11.92
N GLU A 152 13.16 7.86 12.62
CA GLU A 152 14.01 7.14 13.56
C GLU A 152 13.39 7.08 14.96
N ILE A 153 13.54 5.93 15.62
CA ILE A 153 13.34 5.78 17.06
C ILE A 153 14.64 5.20 17.62
N GLY A 154 15.30 5.97 18.51
CA GLY A 154 16.66 5.65 18.92
C GLY A 154 17.62 5.84 17.74
N SER A 155 18.25 4.76 17.28
CA SER A 155 19.15 4.75 16.12
C SER A 155 18.63 3.94 14.93
N THR A 156 17.39 3.44 15.01
CA THR A 156 16.80 2.58 13.98
C THR A 156 15.77 3.36 13.20
N LEU A 157 15.89 3.32 11.87
CA LEU A 157 14.95 3.91 10.94
C LEU A 157 13.78 2.96 10.69
N TYR A 158 12.56 3.48 10.79
CA TYR A 158 11.32 2.73 10.57
C TYR A 158 10.50 3.33 9.44
N SER A 159 9.77 2.48 8.72
CA SER A 159 8.69 2.88 7.81
C SER A 159 7.37 2.23 8.21
N PHE A 160 6.34 3.04 8.39
CA PHE A 160 4.98 2.64 8.76
C PHE A 160 4.00 2.82 7.59
N GLY A 161 2.85 2.14 7.63
CA GLY A 161 1.82 2.20 6.59
C GLY A 161 1.81 1.02 5.62
N ILE A 162 2.66 0.01 5.88
CA ILE A 162 2.73 -1.23 5.07
C ILE A 162 1.43 -2.02 5.17
N ALA A 163 0.88 -2.13 6.38
CA ALA A 163 -0.44 -2.67 6.62
C ALA A 163 -1.19 -1.78 7.60
N ILE A 164 -2.49 -1.59 7.38
CA ILE A 164 -3.35 -0.80 8.28
C ILE A 164 -4.57 -1.64 8.66
N LEU A 165 -4.72 -1.87 9.96
CA LEU A 165 -5.88 -2.56 10.53
C LEU A 165 -6.78 -1.53 11.22
N ASP A 166 -7.93 -1.25 10.61
CA ASP A 166 -8.97 -0.43 11.22
C ASP A 166 -9.77 -1.26 12.24
N HIS A 167 -9.44 -1.09 13.51
CA HIS A 167 -10.03 -1.82 14.63
C HIS A 167 -10.91 -0.92 15.50
N ARG A 168 -11.31 0.25 14.98
CA ARG A 168 -12.08 1.25 15.75
C ARG A 168 -13.41 0.73 16.25
N SER A 169 -14.05 -0.17 15.50
CA SER A 169 -15.30 -0.81 15.90
C SER A 169 -15.14 -1.89 16.98
N VAL A 170 -13.92 -2.38 17.22
CA VAL A 170 -13.62 -3.45 18.17
C VAL A 170 -13.04 -2.88 19.46
N ASP A 171 -12.00 -2.06 19.38
CA ASP A 171 -11.31 -1.49 20.55
C ASP A 171 -11.07 0.03 20.48
N GLY A 172 -11.53 0.68 19.42
CA GLY A 172 -11.41 2.13 19.24
C GLY A 172 -10.10 2.59 18.62
N TYR A 173 -9.22 1.68 18.19
CA TYR A 173 -7.92 2.04 17.61
C TYR A 173 -7.78 1.68 16.12
N ILE A 174 -6.92 2.43 15.46
CA ILE A 174 -6.32 2.08 14.17
C ILE A 174 -4.91 1.59 14.46
N TYR A 175 -4.56 0.42 13.94
CA TYR A 175 -3.21 -0.14 14.05
C TYR A 175 -2.48 0.05 12.72
N VAL A 176 -1.29 0.63 12.78
CA VAL A 176 -0.46 0.91 11.61
C VAL A 176 0.84 0.16 11.77
N PHE A 177 1.06 -0.80 10.87
CA PHE A 177 2.22 -1.68 10.89
C PHE A 177 3.32 -1.14 9.99
N GLY A 178 4.54 -1.44 10.38
CA GLY A 178 5.75 -1.02 9.69
C GLY A 178 6.88 -2.03 9.81
N VAL A 179 8.02 -1.66 9.25
CA VAL A 179 9.29 -2.39 9.36
C VAL A 179 10.42 -1.45 9.73
N ASP A 180 11.48 -2.00 10.31
CA ASP A 180 12.80 -1.38 10.27
C ASP A 180 13.51 -1.65 8.94
N HIS A 181 14.62 -0.96 8.71
CA HIS A 181 15.48 -1.12 7.53
C HIS A 181 16.75 -1.93 7.83
N GLU A 182 16.68 -2.82 8.81
CA GLU A 182 17.75 -3.76 9.13
C GLU A 182 17.83 -4.89 8.08
N ALA A 183 18.92 -5.67 8.11
CA ALA A 183 19.11 -6.78 7.16
C ALA A 183 18.01 -7.84 7.28
N ASP A 184 17.69 -8.23 8.51
CA ASP A 184 16.50 -9.03 8.84
C ASP A 184 15.42 -8.09 9.34
N LYS A 185 14.39 -7.84 8.51
CA LYS A 185 13.37 -6.84 8.82
C LYS A 185 12.42 -7.31 9.91
N HIS A 186 12.14 -6.42 10.85
CA HIS A 186 11.22 -6.68 11.97
C HIS A 186 9.89 -5.97 11.76
N MET A 187 8.79 -6.71 11.87
CA MET A 187 7.46 -6.11 11.91
C MET A 187 7.24 -5.38 13.24
N VAL A 188 6.85 -4.11 13.17
CA VAL A 188 6.52 -3.25 14.31
C VAL A 188 5.14 -2.61 14.13
N VAL A 189 4.59 -2.02 15.19
CA VAL A 189 3.26 -1.42 15.15
C VAL A 189 3.17 -0.22 16.08
N TYR A 190 2.41 0.79 15.64
CA TYR A 190 1.78 1.73 16.56
C TYR A 190 0.25 1.66 16.41
N LYS A 191 -0.45 2.12 17.44
CA LYS A 191 -1.89 2.35 17.39
C LYS A 191 -2.22 3.81 17.64
N THR A 192 -3.33 4.28 17.09
CA THR A 192 -3.82 5.65 17.31
C THR A 192 -5.34 5.68 17.24
N LYS A 193 -5.97 6.69 17.86
CA LYS A 193 -7.41 6.96 17.69
C LYS A 193 -7.68 7.91 16.53
N ASP A 194 -6.76 8.84 16.30
CA ASP A 194 -6.75 9.74 15.15
C ASP A 194 -5.51 9.48 14.28
N TYR A 195 -5.74 8.93 13.10
CA TYR A 195 -4.67 8.58 12.14
C TYR A 195 -3.87 9.81 11.67
N LEU A 196 -4.48 10.99 11.68
CA LEU A 196 -3.86 12.22 11.21
C LEU A 196 -3.16 12.99 12.34
N ASN A 197 -3.30 12.54 13.60
CA ASN A 197 -2.65 13.16 14.75
C ASN A 197 -1.49 12.31 15.26
N GLU A 198 -0.26 12.68 14.87
CA GLU A 198 0.95 11.94 15.24
C GLU A 198 1.21 11.90 16.74
N LYS A 199 0.68 12.88 17.49
CA LYS A 199 0.85 12.99 18.94
C LYS A 199 0.04 11.95 19.72
N GLU A 200 -0.92 11.29 19.06
CA GLU A 200 -1.75 10.24 19.66
C GLU A 200 -1.21 8.82 19.41
N ARG A 201 -0.09 8.69 18.69
CA ARG A 201 0.53 7.40 18.42
C ARG A 201 1.03 6.78 19.73
N LEU A 202 0.61 5.55 19.95
CA LEU A 202 1.14 4.67 20.98
C LEU A 202 1.86 3.52 20.30
N PHE A 203 3.15 3.42 20.52
CA PHE A 203 4.02 2.41 19.94
C PHE A 203 4.12 1.19 20.84
N LEU A 204 4.19 0.00 20.25
CA LEU A 204 4.39 -1.21 21.02
C LEU A 204 5.88 -1.39 21.36
N THR A 205 6.19 -1.41 22.65
CA THR A 205 7.52 -1.66 23.21
C THR A 205 7.56 -3.00 23.95
N PRO A 206 8.74 -3.47 24.41
CA PRO A 206 8.83 -4.64 25.29
C PRO A 206 8.05 -4.48 26.60
N TYR A 207 7.77 -3.25 27.03
CA TYR A 207 7.14 -2.94 28.31
C TYR A 207 5.66 -2.55 28.19
N GLY A 208 5.15 -2.31 26.98
CA GLY A 208 3.75 -1.99 26.75
C GLY A 208 3.56 -0.99 25.63
N TRP A 209 2.51 -0.17 25.73
CA TRP A 209 2.22 0.90 24.78
C TRP A 209 2.78 2.22 25.30
N GLU A 210 3.63 2.88 24.53
CA GLU A 210 4.31 4.13 24.91
C GLU A 210 4.17 5.18 23.80
N ASP A 211 4.03 6.46 24.17
CA ASP A 211 3.98 7.59 23.23
C ASP A 211 5.39 8.10 22.84
N LYS A 212 6.40 7.79 23.66
CA LYS A 212 7.80 8.19 23.48
C LYS A 212 8.76 7.01 23.67
N PRO A 213 8.69 6.00 22.80
CA PRO A 213 9.56 4.84 22.89
C PRO A 213 11.02 5.21 22.61
N THR A 214 11.96 4.45 23.19
CA THR A 214 13.37 4.45 22.78
C THR A 214 13.72 3.24 21.91
N SER A 215 12.87 2.22 21.90
CA SER A 215 12.94 1.05 21.01
C SER A 215 11.55 0.44 20.85
N LEU A 216 11.35 -0.34 19.78
CA LEU A 216 10.09 -1.02 19.49
C LEU A 216 10.21 -2.52 19.69
N LYS A 217 9.08 -3.16 20.04
CA LYS A 217 8.98 -4.61 20.10
C LYS A 217 8.71 -5.16 18.71
N SER A 218 9.58 -6.06 18.26
CA SER A 218 9.30 -6.88 17.07
C SER A 218 8.13 -7.84 17.34
N LEU A 219 7.17 -7.85 16.43
CA LEU A 219 6.06 -8.80 16.41
C LEU A 219 6.37 -10.05 15.59
N ALA A 220 7.20 -9.91 14.56
CA ALA A 220 7.66 -10.99 13.68
C ALA A 220 8.97 -10.59 12.99
N SER A 221 9.81 -11.57 12.69
CA SER A 221 11.03 -11.43 11.88
C SER A 221 11.51 -12.79 11.36
N PRO A 222 12.09 -12.88 10.15
CA PRO A 222 12.13 -11.80 9.15
C PRO A 222 10.74 -11.61 8.50
N VAL A 223 10.44 -10.38 8.07
CA VAL A 223 9.25 -10.09 7.25
C VAL A 223 9.63 -9.44 5.91
N ALA A 224 8.74 -9.56 4.92
CA ALA A 224 8.88 -8.84 3.67
C ALA A 224 8.54 -7.35 3.84
N ASN A 225 8.87 -6.53 2.83
CA ASN A 225 8.42 -5.13 2.76
C ASN A 225 6.92 -4.97 2.52
N GLU A 226 6.27 -6.05 2.08
CA GLU A 226 4.85 -6.09 1.78
C GLU A 226 4.22 -7.24 2.56
N PHE A 227 3.28 -6.90 3.42
CA PHE A 227 2.48 -7.87 4.17
C PHE A 227 1.12 -7.27 4.49
N LYS A 228 0.20 -8.13 4.92
CA LYS A 228 -1.13 -7.70 5.38
C LYS A 228 -1.43 -8.31 6.74
N VAL A 229 -1.97 -7.48 7.62
CA VAL A 229 -2.49 -7.92 8.92
C VAL A 229 -4.01 -7.91 8.85
N ILE A 230 -4.62 -9.02 9.26
CA ILE A 230 -6.08 -9.16 9.33
C ILE A 230 -6.46 -9.62 10.73
N TYR A 231 -7.64 -9.20 11.19
CA TYR A 231 -8.30 -9.73 12.38
C TYR A 231 -9.42 -10.67 11.90
N ALA A 232 -9.40 -11.92 12.37
CA ALA A 232 -10.28 -12.99 11.92
C ALA A 232 -10.95 -13.70 13.11
#